data_AF-A0A7S3MF80-F1
#
_entry.id   AF-A0A7S3MF80-F1
#
_cell.length_a   1.000
_cell.length_b   1.000
_cell.length_c   1.000
_cell.angle_alpha   90.00
_cell.angle_beta   90.00
_cell.angle_gamma   90.00
#
_symmetry.space_group_name_H-M   'P 1'
#
loop_
_entity.id
_entity.type
_entity.pdbx_description
1 polymer ?
#
loop_
_entity_poly.entity_id
_entity_poly.type
_entity_poly.pdbx_seq_one_letter_code
_entity_poly.pdbx_strand_id
1 'polypeptide(L)'
;TDRREPVPPEQRMEAARTIKEQHAYICKDVVQEYQKFDQDPRKFKTFSGSHYKTKEAWNIQIGYERFLAPEIFFHPEIFETSVTTPLPEVVDTCIVNCPIDYRRRLFNN
;
A
#
# COMPACT_ATOMS: atom_id res chain seq x y z
N THR A 1 8.99 3.97 -19.03
CA THR A 1 7.97 3.49 -19.98
C THR A 1 6.61 3.73 -19.36
N ASP A 2 5.92 4.77 -19.83
CA ASP A 2 4.59 5.18 -19.34
C ASP A 2 3.60 4.03 -19.62
N ARG A 3 3.37 3.17 -18.61
CA ARG A 3 2.31 2.16 -18.64
C ARG A 3 1.02 2.98 -18.69
N ARG A 4 0.52 3.31 -19.88
CA ARG A 4 -0.85 3.81 -20.05
C ARG A 4 -1.77 2.73 -19.50
N GLU A 5 -2.13 2.88 -18.24
CA GLU A 5 -3.02 1.96 -17.57
C GLU A 5 -4.34 1.94 -18.34
N PRO A 6 -4.86 0.76 -18.70
CA PRO A 6 -6.10 0.63 -19.45
C PRO A 6 -7.33 1.11 -18.66
N VAL A 7 -7.13 1.47 -17.39
CA VAL A 7 -8.17 2.07 -16.53
C VAL A 7 -8.45 3.51 -16.96
N PRO A 8 -9.71 3.85 -17.30
CA PRO A 8 -10.11 5.21 -17.63
C PRO A 8 -9.73 6.19 -16.52
N PRO A 9 -9.21 7.40 -16.83
CA PRO A 9 -8.75 8.37 -15.82
C PRO A 9 -9.78 8.65 -14.73
N GLU A 10 -11.05 8.68 -15.12
CA GLU A 10 -12.21 8.97 -14.29
C GLU A 10 -12.53 7.85 -13.28
N GLN A 11 -12.05 6.62 -13.54
CA GLN A 11 -12.26 5.44 -12.69
C GLN A 11 -11.02 5.05 -11.88
N ARG A 12 -9.85 5.69 -12.10
CA ARG A 12 -8.59 5.30 -11.47
C ARG A 12 -8.62 5.33 -9.95
N MET A 13 -9.22 6.37 -9.37
CA MET A 13 -9.28 6.50 -7.91
C MET A 13 -10.16 5.42 -7.27
N GLU A 14 -11.28 5.07 -7.93
CA GLU A 14 -12.16 4.01 -7.46
C GLU A 14 -11.50 2.63 -7.58
N ALA A 15 -10.82 2.38 -8.71
CA ALA A 15 -10.03 1.18 -8.92
C ALA A 15 -8.93 1.06 -7.86
N ALA A 16 -8.12 2.10 -7.66
CA ALA A 16 -7.06 2.12 -6.66
C ALA A 16 -7.61 1.90 -5.23
N ARG A 17 -8.75 2.50 -4.88
CA ARG A 17 -9.42 2.26 -3.59
C ARG A 17 -9.81 0.80 -3.43
N THR A 18 -10.51 0.24 -4.42
CA THR A 18 -10.98 -1.16 -4.39
C THR A 18 -9.80 -2.13 -4.26
N ILE A 19 -8.73 -1.90 -5.03
CA ILE A 19 -7.51 -2.70 -4.99
C ILE A 19 -6.85 -2.62 -3.62
N LYS A 20 -6.74 -1.42 -3.05
CA LYS A 20 -6.18 -1.22 -1.72
C LYS A 20 -7.00 -1.99 -0.68
N GLU A 21 -8.32 -1.86 -0.70
CA GLU A 21 -9.20 -2.50 0.29
C GLU A 21 -9.24 -4.03 0.16
N GLN A 22 -9.16 -4.58 -1.05
CA GLN A 22 -9.33 -6.01 -1.30
C GLN A 22 -8.01 -6.80 -1.40
N HIS A 23 -6.90 -6.13 -1.69
CA HIS A 23 -5.66 -6.82 -2.07
C HIS A 23 -4.41 -6.34 -1.35
N ALA A 24 -4.44 -5.20 -0.66
CA ALA A 24 -3.29 -4.73 0.09
C ALA A 24 -3.08 -5.52 1.39
N TYR A 25 -1.82 -5.70 1.78
CA TYR A 25 -1.44 -6.38 3.02
C TYR A 25 -0.03 -5.96 3.45
N ILE A 26 0.24 -6.01 4.75
CA ILE A 26 1.59 -5.74 5.29
C ILE A 26 2.42 -7.02 5.21
N CYS A 27 3.67 -6.90 4.80
CA CYS A 27 4.64 -8.00 4.79
C CYS A 27 5.70 -7.79 5.89
N LYS A 28 6.40 -8.86 6.28
CA LYS A 28 7.45 -8.78 7.31
C LYS A 28 8.76 -8.21 6.76
N ASP A 29 9.08 -8.54 5.52
CA ASP A 29 10.31 -8.16 4.84
C ASP A 29 9.99 -7.93 3.36
N VAL A 30 10.12 -6.68 2.94
CA VAL A 30 9.80 -6.21 1.59
C VAL A 30 10.69 -6.88 0.55
N VAL A 31 11.99 -7.05 0.82
CA VAL A 31 12.95 -7.65 -0.11
C VAL A 31 12.63 -9.12 -0.35
N GLN A 32 12.31 -9.85 0.72
CA GLN A 32 11.87 -11.24 0.58
C GLN A 32 10.54 -11.35 -0.15
N GLU A 33 9.61 -10.41 0.06
CA GLU A 33 8.33 -10.44 -0.63
C GLU A 33 8.48 -10.15 -2.14
N TYR A 34 9.35 -9.21 -2.51
CA TYR A 34 9.74 -8.99 -3.92
C TYR A 34 10.25 -10.28 -4.57
N GLN A 35 11.21 -10.96 -3.92
CA GLN A 35 11.77 -12.20 -4.45
C GLN A 35 10.69 -13.27 -4.68
N LYS A 36 9.69 -13.36 -3.80
CA LYS A 36 8.57 -14.31 -3.99
C LYS A 36 7.71 -13.96 -5.20
N PHE A 37 7.48 -12.67 -5.48
CA PHE A 37 6.73 -12.25 -6.67
C PHE A 37 7.55 -12.47 -7.95
N ASP A 38 8.86 -12.25 -7.90
CA ASP A 38 9.75 -12.47 -9.04
C ASP A 38 9.90 -13.96 -9.38
N GLN A 39 9.85 -14.83 -8.36
CA GLN A 39 9.93 -16.30 -8.53
C GLN A 39 8.60 -16.94 -8.93
N ASP A 40 7.46 -16.39 -8.50
CA ASP A 40 6.14 -16.95 -8.80
C ASP A 40 5.20 -15.91 -9.45
N PRO A 41 5.08 -15.94 -10.79
CA PRO A 41 4.14 -15.09 -11.53
C PRO A 41 2.67 -15.26 -11.12
N ARG A 42 2.31 -16.35 -10.44
CA ARG A 42 0.93 -16.59 -9.95
C ARG A 42 0.55 -15.68 -8.79
N LYS A 43 1.52 -15.02 -8.15
CA LYS A 43 1.25 -14.02 -7.11
C LYS A 43 0.66 -12.73 -7.66
N PHE A 44 0.86 -12.44 -8.96
CA PHE A 44 0.19 -11.34 -9.63
C PHE A 44 -1.29 -11.68 -9.81
N LYS A 45 -2.16 -10.76 -9.41
CA LYS A 45 -3.61 -10.89 -9.58
C LYS A 45 -4.06 -10.05 -10.77
N THR A 46 -5.18 -10.41 -11.38
CA THR A 46 -5.81 -9.58 -12.40
C THR A 46 -7.02 -8.89 -11.77
N PHE A 47 -7.15 -7.59 -11.99
CA PHE A 47 -8.33 -6.83 -11.66
C PHE A 47 -8.95 -6.26 -12.92
N SER A 48 -10.25 -6.47 -13.03
CA SER A 48 -11.00 -6.23 -14.24
C SER A 48 -12.15 -5.29 -13.93
N GLY A 49 -12.49 -4.44 -14.90
CA GLY A 49 -13.63 -3.55 -14.83
C GLY A 49 -14.18 -3.23 -16.21
N SER A 50 -15.22 -2.41 -16.25
CA SER A 50 -15.80 -1.92 -17.50
C SER A 50 -15.92 -0.41 -17.44
N HIS A 51 -15.62 0.24 -18.57
CA HIS A 51 -15.77 1.66 -18.71
C HIS A 51 -17.26 2.04 -18.67
N TYR A 52 -17.63 2.96 -17.78
CA TYR A 52 -19.03 3.33 -17.59
C TYR A 52 -19.72 3.88 -18.86
N LYS A 53 -19.03 4.71 -19.66
CA LYS A 53 -19.48 5.29 -20.95
C LYS A 53 -19.35 4.31 -22.11
N THR A 54 -18.13 3.85 -22.42
CA THR A 54 -17.86 3.07 -23.64
C THR A 54 -18.24 1.60 -23.52
N LYS A 55 -18.50 1.12 -22.29
CA LYS A 55 -18.73 -0.29 -21.94
C LYS A 55 -17.56 -1.22 -22.26
N GLU A 56 -16.45 -0.68 -22.70
CA GLU A 56 -15.24 -1.44 -22.98
C GLU A 56 -14.68 -2.05 -21.69
N ALA A 57 -14.37 -3.34 -21.73
CA ALA A 57 -13.75 -4.02 -20.61
C ALA A 57 -12.27 -3.66 -20.53
N TRP A 58 -11.77 -3.40 -19.33
CA TRP A 58 -10.37 -3.17 -19.06
C TRP A 58 -9.88 -4.15 -17.99
N ASN A 59 -8.61 -4.53 -18.09
CA ASN A 59 -7.97 -5.46 -17.17
C ASN A 59 -6.58 -4.92 -16.82
N ILE A 60 -6.22 -4.95 -15.54
CA ILE A 60 -4.88 -4.61 -15.05
C ILE A 60 -4.33 -5.74 -14.19
N GLN A 61 -3.01 -5.87 -14.17
CA GLN A 61 -2.34 -6.77 -13.25
C GLN A 61 -1.93 -6.01 -11.99
N ILE A 62 -2.20 -6.64 -10.86
CA ILE A 62 -1.86 -6.17 -9.53
C ILE A 62 -0.74 -7.03 -8.96
N GLY A 63 0.38 -6.39 -8.60
CA GLY A 63 1.58 -7.05 -8.16
C GLY A 63 2.11 -6.48 -6.85
N TYR A 64 3.23 -5.78 -6.95
CA TYR A 64 4.01 -5.28 -5.81
C TYR A 64 3.28 -4.22 -5.00
N GLU A 65 2.38 -3.44 -5.61
CA GLU A 65 1.59 -2.41 -4.93
C GLU A 65 0.77 -2.98 -3.76
N ARG A 66 0.49 -4.28 -3.76
CA ARG A 66 -0.23 -4.96 -2.68
C ARG A 66 0.50 -4.85 -1.34
N PHE A 67 1.83 -4.94 -1.34
CA PHE A 67 2.62 -4.80 -0.11
C PHE A 67 3.30 -3.44 0.00
N LEU A 68 3.59 -2.77 -1.12
CA LEU A 68 4.19 -1.43 -1.09
C LEU A 68 3.22 -0.34 -0.65
N ALA A 69 1.93 -0.44 -1.02
CA ALA A 69 0.95 0.57 -0.66
C ALA A 69 0.83 0.78 0.86
N PRO A 70 0.79 -0.26 1.71
CA PRO A 70 0.83 -0.08 3.16
C PRO A 70 2.25 0.14 3.71
N GLU A 71 3.31 -0.17 2.95
CA GLU A 71 4.69 0.01 3.41
C GLU A 71 5.05 1.48 3.65
N ILE A 72 4.35 2.42 3.01
CA ILE A 72 4.54 3.87 3.21
C ILE A 72 4.38 4.31 4.68
N PHE A 73 3.68 3.53 5.52
CA PHE A 73 3.57 3.83 6.95
C PHE A 73 4.85 3.50 7.73
N PHE A 74 5.69 2.59 7.21
CA PHE A 74 6.93 2.14 7.83
C PHE A 74 8.17 2.70 7.14
N HIS A 75 8.07 3.02 5.85
CA HIS A 75 9.11 3.63 5.03
C HIS A 75 8.48 4.74 4.16
N PRO A 76 8.11 5.90 4.76
CA PRO A 76 7.45 7.00 4.04
C PRO A 76 8.27 7.57 2.87
N GLU A 77 9.59 7.40 2.91
CA GLU A 77 10.52 7.84 1.87
C GLU A 77 10.29 7.19 0.50
N ILE A 78 9.55 6.06 0.45
CA ILE A 78 9.14 5.39 -0.79
C ILE A 78 8.24 6.31 -1.64
N PHE A 79 7.41 7.13 -0.99
CA PHE A 79 6.50 8.04 -1.66
C PHE A 79 7.03 9.47 -1.72
N GLU A 80 7.56 9.97 -0.59
CA GLU A 80 8.04 11.33 -0.47
C GLU A 80 9.35 11.39 0.32
N THR A 81 10.44 11.79 -0.35
CA THR A 81 11.79 11.81 0.25
C THR A 81 11.96 12.82 1.39
N SER A 82 11.02 13.77 1.54
CA SER A 82 11.04 14.78 2.61
C SER A 82 10.51 14.22 3.94
N VAL A 83 9.68 13.17 3.89
CA VAL A 83 9.06 12.53 5.05
C VAL A 83 9.78 11.22 5.30
N THR A 84 10.52 11.15 6.41
CA THR A 84 11.37 9.99 6.76
C THR A 84 10.99 9.35 8.09
N THR A 85 10.09 9.98 8.86
CA THR A 85 9.69 9.47 10.18
C THR A 85 8.60 8.41 10.05
N PRO A 86 8.86 7.15 10.41
CA PRO A 86 7.90 6.07 10.27
C PRO A 86 6.83 6.11 11.38
N LEU A 87 5.66 5.53 11.12
CA LEU A 87 4.53 5.53 12.05
C LEU A 87 4.87 4.98 13.45
N PRO A 88 5.65 3.89 13.62
CA PRO A 88 6.03 3.41 14.95
C PRO A 88 6.81 4.46 15.77
N GLU A 89 7.69 5.24 15.13
CA GLU A 89 8.45 6.30 15.80
C GLU A 89 7.55 7.46 16.19
N VAL A 90 6.59 7.82 15.33
CA VAL A 90 5.56 8.83 15.66
C VAL A 90 4.76 8.38 16.88
N VAL A 91 4.31 7.12 16.93
CA VAL A 91 3.56 6.57 18.07
C VAL A 91 4.41 6.55 19.35
N ASP A 92 5.65 6.08 19.28
CA ASP A 92 6.58 6.08 20.42
C ASP A 92 6.79 7.50 20.95
N THR A 93 7.09 8.45 20.06
CA THR A 93 7.27 9.87 20.41
C THR A 93 6.02 10.45 21.08
N CYS A 94 4.83 10.14 20.57
CA CYS A 94 3.57 10.58 21.18
C CYS A 94 3.41 10.03 22.60
N ILE A 95 3.71 8.75 22.82
CA ILE A 95 3.60 8.11 24.15
C ILE A 95 4.67 8.65 25.10
N VAL A 96 5.90 8.83 24.63
CA VAL A 96 7.01 9.39 25.42
C VAL A 96 6.72 10.84 25.83
N ASN A 97 5.97 11.60 25.03
CA ASN A 97 5.55 12.95 25.41
C ASN A 97 4.42 13.00 26.45
N CYS A 98 3.75 11.88 26.73
CA CYS A 98 2.72 11.79 27.77
C CYS A 98 3.35 11.68 29.18
N PRO A 99 2.59 11.99 30.25
CA PRO A 99 3.08 11.85 31.63
C PRO A 99 3.49 10.41 31.93
N ILE A 100 4.57 10.25 32.72
CA ILE A 100 5.25 8.97 32.96
C ILE A 100 4.29 7.88 33.50
N ASP A 101 3.31 8.27 34.31
CA ASP A 101 2.34 7.38 34.94
C ASP A 101 1.42 6.67 33.92
N TYR A 102 1.24 7.25 32.74
CA TYR A 102 0.37 6.70 31.70
C TYR A 102 1.13 5.92 30.62
N ARG A 103 2.44 6.13 30.44
CA ARG A 103 3.19 5.56 29.30
C ARG A 103 3.08 4.04 29.20
N ARG A 104 3.31 3.32 30.30
CA ARG A 104 3.18 1.84 30.34
C ARG A 104 1.77 1.37 29.97
N ARG A 105 0.75 2.15 30.35
CA ARG A 105 -0.65 1.82 30.02
C ARG A 105 -0.92 2.05 28.54
N LEU A 106 -0.37 3.13 27.97
CA LEU A 106 -0.51 3.47 26.55
C LEU A 106 0.21 2.49 25.63
N PHE A 107 1.38 1.96 26.00
CA PHE A 107 2.08 0.93 25.21
C PHE A 107 1.39 -0.44 25.20
N ASN A 108 0.55 -0.72 26.21
CA ASN A 108 -0.04 -2.05 26.42
C ASN A 108 -1.54 -2.12 26.06
N ASN A 109 -2.12 -1.04 25.52
CA ASN A 109 -3.52 -1.02 25.07
C ASN A 109 -3.61 -1.37 23.58
#